data_AF-A0A8H4RBE9-F1
#
_entry.id   AF-A0A8H4RBE9-F1
#
_cell.length_a   1.000
_cell.length_b   1.000
_cell.length_c   1.000
_cell.angle_alpha   90.00
_cell.angle_beta   90.00
_cell.angle_gamma   90.00
#
_symmetry.space_group_name_H-M   'P 1'
#
loop_
_entity.id
_entity.type
_entity.pdbx_description
1 polymer ?
#
loop_
_entity_poly.entity_id
_entity_poly.type
_entity_poly.pdbx_seq_one_letter_code
_entity_poly.pdbx_strand_id
1 'polypeptide(L)'
;MSANTLQTEEIERNAEFVKIMHGRSAESTIGLGAMLGKDGEAHRMITDEYVKRWETTDTTADNTAGRDKRKAEYMPLVNNYYDLATDLYEEGWAQSFHFCRFAIGESLLRALARHEHYLAHMINIKEGMTVLDVGCGVGRPAREIASFTGCKVVGLNNNSYQISRVIAYARKEILADRVSFVQGDFMHMDFPENTFDAVYAIEATVHAPSLEGIYSQILRVLKPGGTFGVFEWVMTDKYDDSNPRHREIRLGIERGDGIANMAPRREAVEAIKAAGFILEHEEDLATRPDTIPWYSPLSGELKYVNNLWELFGALRLTKVGRTTMQYFLKGLELIRLAPSGTAETAHELGLGADSLVAGAKEGLFTPMYFMLAKKPAV
;
A
#
# COMPACT_ATOMS: atom_id res chain seq x y z
N MET A 1 25.55 20.49 1.27
CA MET A 1 24.10 20.67 1.04
C MET A 1 23.36 19.97 2.16
N SER A 2 22.29 20.55 2.69
CA SER A 2 21.51 19.90 3.77
C SER A 2 20.68 18.75 3.21
N ALA A 3 20.38 17.72 4.01
CA ALA A 3 19.56 16.58 3.59
C ALA A 3 18.18 17.01 3.05
N ASN A 4 17.58 18.06 3.64
CA ASN A 4 16.31 18.64 3.16
C ASN A 4 16.40 19.19 1.74
N THR A 5 17.52 19.80 1.34
CA THR A 5 17.67 20.40 0.01
C THR A 5 17.71 19.33 -1.09
N LEU A 6 18.43 18.22 -0.83
CA LEU A 6 18.51 17.09 -1.78
C LEU A 6 17.16 16.36 -1.90
N GLN A 7 16.40 16.27 -0.82
CA GLN A 7 15.07 15.67 -0.80
C GLN A 7 14.05 16.51 -1.59
N THR A 8 14.05 17.83 -1.42
CA THR A 8 13.19 18.73 -2.21
C THR A 8 13.49 18.62 -3.71
N GLU A 9 14.77 18.60 -4.09
CA GLU A 9 15.19 18.44 -5.50
C GLU A 9 14.77 17.09 -6.09
N GLU A 10 14.83 16.00 -5.32
CA GLU A 10 14.39 14.68 -5.77
C GLU A 10 12.86 14.58 -5.89
N ILE A 11 12.13 15.19 -4.96
CA ILE A 11 10.66 15.31 -5.03
C ILE A 11 10.24 16.12 -6.26
N GLU A 12 10.91 17.25 -6.53
CA GLU A 12 10.64 18.10 -7.70
C GLU A 12 10.96 17.38 -9.02
N ARG A 13 12.11 16.69 -9.10
CA ARG A 13 12.50 15.90 -10.27
C ARG A 13 11.50 14.76 -10.53
N ASN A 14 11.07 14.06 -9.48
CA ASN A 14 10.05 13.03 -9.59
C ASN A 14 8.69 13.61 -10.00
N ALA A 15 8.32 14.80 -9.51
CA ALA A 15 7.09 15.48 -9.91
C ALA A 15 7.09 15.87 -11.39
N GLU A 16 8.23 16.34 -11.93
CA GLU A 16 8.36 16.67 -13.35
C GLU A 16 8.26 15.41 -14.23
N PHE A 17 8.92 14.33 -13.84
CA PHE A 17 8.86 13.05 -14.54
C PHE A 17 7.47 12.41 -14.49
N VAL A 18 6.80 12.44 -13.33
CA VAL A 18 5.40 12.00 -13.17
C VAL A 18 4.46 12.84 -14.04
N LYS A 19 4.70 14.14 -14.18
CA LYS A 19 3.93 14.99 -15.09
C LYS A 19 4.10 14.59 -16.56
N ILE A 20 5.28 14.12 -16.96
CA ILE A 20 5.53 13.58 -18.30
C ILE A 20 4.77 12.25 -18.48
N MET A 21 4.88 11.33 -17.52
CA MET A 21 4.25 10.02 -17.61
C MET A 21 2.72 10.10 -17.58
N HIS A 22 2.17 10.87 -16.64
CA HIS A 22 0.73 10.88 -16.37
C HIS A 22 -0.01 12.08 -16.98
N GLY A 23 0.66 13.18 -17.34
CA GLY A 23 0.07 14.29 -18.10
C GLY A 23 -1.39 14.63 -17.74
N ARG A 24 -2.29 14.51 -18.72
CA ARG A 24 -3.76 14.69 -18.55
C ARG A 24 -4.47 13.47 -17.94
N SER A 25 -3.81 12.33 -17.88
CA SER A 25 -4.36 11.09 -17.31
C SER A 25 -4.49 11.14 -15.79
N ALA A 26 -3.71 12.00 -15.11
CA ALA A 26 -3.85 12.33 -13.69
C ALA A 26 -5.21 12.98 -13.33
N GLU A 27 -5.84 13.67 -14.26
CA GLU A 27 -7.17 14.28 -14.06
C GLU A 27 -8.32 13.32 -14.41
N SER A 28 -8.00 12.17 -15.01
CA SER A 28 -9.00 11.14 -15.29
C SER A 28 -9.56 10.60 -14.00
N THR A 29 -10.86 10.35 -14.01
CA THR A 29 -11.58 9.83 -12.83
C THR A 29 -12.02 8.39 -12.99
N ILE A 30 -11.60 7.76 -14.08
CA ILE A 30 -11.78 6.34 -14.40
C ILE A 30 -10.37 5.75 -14.54
N GLY A 31 -10.06 4.72 -13.74
CA GLY A 31 -8.72 4.10 -13.67
C GLY A 31 -8.24 3.58 -15.03
N LEU A 32 -9.10 2.88 -15.77
CA LEU A 32 -8.77 2.43 -17.13
C LEU A 32 -8.47 3.60 -18.09
N GLY A 33 -9.19 4.72 -17.98
CA GLY A 33 -8.94 5.91 -18.81
C GLY A 33 -7.61 6.60 -18.45
N ALA A 34 -7.22 6.57 -17.18
CA ALA A 34 -5.94 7.08 -16.71
C ALA A 34 -4.77 6.21 -17.20
N MET A 35 -4.91 4.88 -17.12
CA MET A 35 -3.93 3.92 -17.60
C MET A 35 -3.64 4.08 -19.10
N LEU A 36 -4.68 4.19 -19.94
CA LEU A 36 -4.53 4.30 -21.40
C LEU A 36 -3.96 5.66 -21.84
N GLY A 37 -4.03 6.67 -20.99
CA GLY A 37 -3.57 8.03 -21.28
C GLY A 37 -2.10 8.30 -20.93
N LYS A 38 -1.35 7.32 -20.40
CA LYS A 38 0.06 7.50 -20.01
C LYS A 38 0.98 7.60 -21.23
N ASP A 39 2.09 8.31 -21.06
CA ASP A 39 3.18 8.30 -22.04
C ASP A 39 3.84 6.91 -22.11
N GLY A 40 3.91 6.35 -23.31
CA GLY A 40 4.37 4.98 -23.53
C GLY A 40 5.87 4.76 -23.34
N GLU A 41 6.69 5.78 -23.59
CA GLU A 41 8.15 5.69 -23.43
C GLU A 41 8.53 5.82 -21.95
N ALA A 42 7.96 6.81 -21.25
CA ALA A 42 8.13 6.97 -19.82
C ALA A 42 7.64 5.74 -19.04
N HIS A 43 6.47 5.18 -19.40
CA HIS A 43 5.95 3.97 -18.76
C HIS A 43 6.89 2.77 -18.95
N ARG A 44 7.43 2.57 -20.15
CA ARG A 44 8.40 1.49 -20.41
C ARG A 44 9.67 1.68 -19.57
N MET A 45 10.22 2.90 -19.51
CA MET A 45 11.43 3.19 -18.73
C MET A 45 11.26 2.83 -17.25
N ILE A 46 10.13 3.22 -16.63
CA ILE A 46 9.85 2.89 -15.22
C ILE A 46 9.68 1.38 -15.03
N THR A 47 8.99 0.72 -15.97
CA THR A 47 8.81 -0.75 -15.93
C THR A 47 10.16 -1.45 -15.93
N ASP A 48 11.04 -1.09 -16.87
CA ASP A 48 12.38 -1.69 -17.00
C ASP A 48 13.24 -1.39 -15.76
N GLU A 49 13.18 -0.16 -15.22
CA GLU A 49 13.90 0.23 -14.01
C GLU A 49 13.38 -0.50 -12.77
N TYR A 50 12.08 -0.77 -12.69
CA TYR A 50 11.48 -1.55 -11.60
C TYR A 50 11.92 -3.01 -11.68
N VAL A 51 11.74 -3.67 -12.83
CA VAL A 51 12.11 -5.08 -13.03
C VAL A 51 13.60 -5.30 -12.76
N LYS A 52 14.47 -4.41 -13.28
CA LYS A 52 15.92 -4.48 -13.08
C LYS A 52 16.36 -4.43 -11.61
N ARG A 53 15.58 -3.81 -10.70
CA ARG A 53 15.89 -3.82 -9.26
C ARG A 53 15.75 -5.20 -8.63
N TRP A 54 14.93 -6.05 -9.23
CA TRP A 54 14.68 -7.42 -8.79
C TRP A 54 15.53 -8.44 -9.54
N GLU A 55 16.15 -8.06 -10.66
CA GLU A 55 17.14 -8.87 -11.37
C GLU A 55 18.47 -8.90 -10.60
N THR A 56 18.72 -10.00 -9.91
CA THR A 56 20.04 -10.28 -9.33
C THR A 56 20.92 -10.96 -10.38
N THR A 57 22.19 -10.53 -10.49
CA THR A 57 23.20 -11.22 -11.35
C THR A 57 23.46 -12.66 -10.93
N ASP A 58 23.06 -13.02 -9.70
CA ASP A 58 22.97 -14.38 -9.20
C ASP A 58 21.49 -14.72 -8.99
N THR A 59 20.93 -15.54 -9.89
CA THR A 59 19.51 -15.93 -9.94
C THR A 59 19.04 -16.74 -8.72
N THR A 60 19.89 -16.90 -7.69
CA THR A 60 19.59 -17.65 -6.46
C THR A 60 19.72 -16.86 -5.16
N ALA A 61 20.24 -15.63 -5.17
CA ALA A 61 20.68 -14.97 -3.95
C ALA A 61 19.76 -13.83 -3.48
N ASP A 62 18.70 -14.20 -2.78
CA ASP A 62 18.16 -13.35 -1.71
C ASP A 62 19.21 -13.22 -0.60
N ASN A 63 20.14 -12.29 -0.81
CA ASN A 63 21.23 -12.02 0.11
C ASN A 63 21.00 -10.69 0.84
N THR A 64 21.68 -10.51 1.96
CA THR A 64 21.58 -9.30 2.79
C THR A 64 21.94 -8.04 1.99
N ALA A 65 22.95 -8.11 1.12
CA ALA A 65 23.36 -6.95 0.31
C ALA A 65 22.28 -6.47 -0.67
N GLY A 66 21.53 -7.39 -1.29
CA GLY A 66 20.40 -7.06 -2.17
C GLY A 66 19.25 -6.41 -1.39
N ARG A 67 18.96 -6.93 -0.18
CA ARG A 67 17.98 -6.34 0.73
C ARG A 67 18.40 -4.93 1.17
N ASP A 68 19.66 -4.76 1.58
CA ASP A 68 20.20 -3.47 2.02
C ASP A 68 20.19 -2.44 0.89
N LYS A 69 20.49 -2.86 -0.35
CA LYS A 69 20.39 -1.99 -1.53
C LYS A 69 18.95 -1.52 -1.75
N ARG A 70 17.96 -2.44 -1.71
CA ARG A 70 16.55 -2.07 -1.85
C ARG A 70 16.08 -1.13 -0.72
N LYS A 71 16.54 -1.34 0.51
CA LYS A 71 16.25 -0.44 1.63
C LYS A 71 16.89 0.94 1.44
N ALA A 72 18.12 1.01 0.94
CA ALA A 72 18.79 2.29 0.66
C ALA A 72 18.09 3.07 -0.47
N GLU A 73 17.52 2.37 -1.45
CA GLU A 73 16.80 2.93 -2.59
C GLU A 73 15.27 2.81 -2.43
N TYR A 74 14.75 2.80 -1.20
CA TYR A 74 13.33 2.50 -0.95
C TYR A 74 12.38 3.51 -1.62
N MET A 75 12.69 4.81 -1.61
CA MET A 75 11.83 5.83 -2.20
C MET A 75 11.64 5.62 -3.71
N PRO A 76 12.70 5.54 -4.54
CA PRO A 76 12.55 5.19 -5.95
C PRO A 76 11.87 3.85 -6.19
N LEU A 77 12.17 2.82 -5.39
CA LEU A 77 11.53 1.50 -5.51
C LEU A 77 10.01 1.59 -5.34
N VAL A 78 9.56 2.24 -4.26
CA VAL A 78 8.15 2.38 -3.89
C VAL A 78 7.41 3.30 -4.85
N ASN A 79 8.03 4.40 -5.28
CA ASN A 79 7.41 5.31 -6.24
C ASN A 79 7.24 4.65 -7.61
N ASN A 80 8.27 3.99 -8.15
CA ASN A 80 8.17 3.28 -9.42
C ASN A 80 7.07 2.21 -9.35
N TYR A 81 6.97 1.48 -8.23
CA TYR A 81 5.90 0.52 -8.02
C TYR A 81 4.51 1.16 -8.12
N TYR A 82 4.25 2.22 -7.34
CA TYR A 82 2.94 2.86 -7.31
C TYR A 82 2.59 3.63 -8.59
N ASP A 83 3.57 4.19 -9.31
CA ASP A 83 3.35 4.82 -10.62
C ASP A 83 2.86 3.81 -11.68
N LEU A 84 3.30 2.55 -11.56
CA LEU A 84 2.88 1.45 -12.41
C LEU A 84 1.54 0.84 -11.93
N ALA A 85 1.40 0.59 -10.63
CA ALA A 85 0.31 -0.22 -10.07
C ALA A 85 -0.98 0.54 -9.78
N THR A 86 -0.93 1.85 -9.49
CA THR A 86 -2.09 2.62 -8.96
C THR A 86 -3.35 2.46 -9.81
N ASP A 87 -3.26 2.60 -11.13
CA ASP A 87 -4.45 2.52 -11.99
C ASP A 87 -5.04 1.10 -12.08
N LEU A 88 -4.16 0.10 -12.05
CA LEU A 88 -4.57 -1.31 -12.02
C LEU A 88 -5.24 -1.66 -10.70
N TYR A 89 -4.83 -1.03 -9.60
CA TYR A 89 -5.48 -1.17 -8.30
C TYR A 89 -6.84 -0.47 -8.25
N GLU A 90 -6.95 0.76 -8.74
CA GLU A 90 -8.24 1.48 -8.74
C GLU A 90 -9.31 0.77 -9.58
N GLU A 91 -8.91 0.14 -10.69
CA GLU A 91 -9.81 -0.61 -11.58
C GLU A 91 -10.03 -2.05 -11.10
N GLY A 92 -8.95 -2.73 -10.68
CA GLY A 92 -8.94 -4.17 -10.40
C GLY A 92 -9.23 -4.55 -8.95
N TRP A 93 -9.15 -3.59 -8.03
CA TRP A 93 -9.34 -3.78 -6.59
C TRP A 93 -10.39 -2.81 -6.04
N ALA A 94 -9.97 -1.61 -5.65
CA ALA A 94 -10.76 -0.52 -5.10
C ALA A 94 -9.84 0.70 -4.92
N GLN A 95 -10.40 1.85 -4.52
CA GLN A 95 -9.59 3.02 -4.14
C GLN A 95 -8.96 2.91 -2.73
N SER A 96 -9.36 1.92 -1.93
CA SER A 96 -8.68 1.58 -0.66
C SER A 96 -7.68 0.46 -0.93
N PHE A 97 -6.40 0.81 -0.99
CA PHE A 97 -5.32 -0.12 -1.30
C PHE A 97 -4.85 -0.85 -0.04
N HIS A 98 -5.70 -1.71 0.50
CA HIS A 98 -5.35 -2.56 1.64
C HIS A 98 -6.23 -3.81 1.68
N PHE A 99 -5.82 -4.78 2.48
CA PHE A 99 -6.58 -5.99 2.74
C PHE A 99 -7.65 -5.76 3.81
N CYS A 100 -8.61 -6.67 3.86
CA CYS A 100 -9.64 -6.69 4.87
C CYS A 100 -10.15 -8.12 5.08
N ARG A 101 -10.82 -8.32 6.21
CA ARG A 101 -11.56 -9.56 6.50
C ARG A 101 -12.94 -9.49 5.89
N PHE A 102 -13.53 -10.65 5.60
CA PHE A 102 -14.85 -10.76 4.97
C PHE A 102 -15.86 -11.44 5.88
N ALA A 103 -17.06 -10.88 5.98
CA ALA A 103 -18.24 -11.61 6.41
C ALA A 103 -18.93 -12.31 5.22
N ILE A 104 -19.76 -13.32 5.51
CA ILE A 104 -20.51 -14.04 4.48
C ILE A 104 -21.45 -13.07 3.75
N GLY A 105 -21.37 -13.03 2.41
CA GLY A 105 -22.20 -12.16 1.57
C GLY A 105 -21.83 -10.67 1.60
N GLU A 106 -20.71 -10.31 2.21
CA GLU A 106 -20.21 -8.93 2.24
C GLU A 106 -19.39 -8.63 0.99
N SER A 107 -19.70 -7.51 0.32
CA SER A 107 -18.91 -7.06 -0.83
C SER A 107 -17.57 -6.45 -0.38
N LEU A 108 -16.56 -6.47 -1.27
CA LEU A 108 -15.23 -5.90 -1.02
C LEU A 108 -15.30 -4.47 -0.47
N LEU A 109 -16.08 -3.58 -1.07
CA LEU A 109 -16.18 -2.19 -0.63
C LEU A 109 -16.75 -2.05 0.78
N ARG A 110 -17.69 -2.91 1.19
CA ARG A 110 -18.25 -2.90 2.54
C ARG A 110 -17.26 -3.49 3.55
N ALA A 111 -16.54 -4.55 3.16
CA ALA A 111 -15.50 -5.16 3.98
C ALA A 111 -14.34 -4.18 4.24
N LEU A 112 -13.90 -3.43 3.22
CA LEU A 112 -12.90 -2.36 3.34
C LEU A 112 -13.37 -1.27 4.30
N ALA A 113 -14.56 -0.70 4.08
CA ALA A 113 -15.12 0.32 4.96
C ALA A 113 -15.28 -0.18 6.41
N ARG A 114 -15.74 -1.41 6.62
CA ARG A 114 -15.82 -2.02 7.96
C ARG A 114 -14.45 -2.15 8.61
N HIS A 115 -13.42 -2.46 7.83
CA HIS A 115 -12.05 -2.56 8.33
C HIS A 115 -11.48 -1.20 8.74
N GLU A 116 -11.74 -0.17 7.94
CA GLU A 116 -11.39 1.23 8.23
C GLU A 116 -12.15 1.75 9.47
N HIS A 117 -13.44 1.45 9.60
CA HIS A 117 -14.25 1.77 10.79
C HIS A 117 -13.76 1.05 12.05
N TYR A 118 -13.32 -0.21 11.92
CA TYR A 118 -12.73 -0.95 13.03
C TYR A 118 -11.48 -0.24 13.55
N LEU A 119 -10.57 0.18 12.66
CA LEU A 119 -9.39 0.94 13.05
C LEU A 119 -9.78 2.25 13.75
N ALA A 120 -10.67 3.04 13.15
CA ALA A 120 -11.12 4.31 13.73
C ALA A 120 -11.74 4.13 15.12
N HIS A 121 -12.53 3.06 15.30
CA HIS A 121 -13.10 2.69 16.59
C HIS A 121 -12.04 2.29 17.61
N MET A 122 -11.11 1.40 17.23
CA MET A 122 -10.09 0.88 18.14
C MET A 122 -9.14 1.97 18.64
N ILE A 123 -8.79 2.94 17.79
CA ILE A 123 -7.95 4.07 18.20
C ILE A 123 -8.75 5.28 18.69
N ASN A 124 -10.07 5.13 18.83
CA ASN A 124 -10.99 6.10 19.43
C ASN A 124 -10.98 7.47 18.72
N ILE A 125 -11.00 7.47 17.39
CA ILE A 125 -11.18 8.69 16.58
C ILE A 125 -12.59 9.24 16.84
N LYS A 126 -12.67 10.55 17.08
CA LYS A 126 -13.91 11.27 17.37
C LYS A 126 -14.08 12.50 16.49
N GLU A 127 -15.31 12.98 16.44
CA GLU A 127 -15.64 14.27 15.84
C GLU A 127 -14.76 15.39 16.41
N GLY A 128 -14.28 16.28 15.53
CA GLY A 128 -13.44 17.42 15.90
C GLY A 128 -11.95 17.11 16.11
N MET A 129 -11.54 15.83 16.16
CA MET A 129 -10.12 15.47 16.19
C MET A 129 -9.42 15.80 14.87
N THR A 130 -8.13 16.11 14.93
CA THR A 130 -7.24 16.19 13.78
C THR A 130 -6.38 14.93 13.73
N VAL A 131 -6.51 14.15 12.67
CA VAL A 131 -5.93 12.82 12.51
C VAL A 131 -4.94 12.81 11.35
N LEU A 132 -3.81 12.13 11.50
CA LEU A 132 -2.86 11.89 10.41
C LEU A 132 -3.03 10.49 9.82
N ASP A 133 -3.13 10.42 8.49
CA ASP A 133 -3.08 9.19 7.69
C ASP A 133 -1.68 9.08 7.04
N VAL A 134 -0.87 8.14 7.51
CA VAL A 134 0.51 7.94 7.05
C VAL A 134 0.52 6.92 5.91
N GLY A 135 0.85 7.39 4.70
CA GLY A 135 0.80 6.59 3.47
C GLY A 135 -0.60 6.50 2.88
N CYS A 136 -1.25 7.66 2.68
CA CYS A 136 -2.69 7.72 2.41
C CYS A 136 -3.15 7.19 1.04
N GLY A 137 -2.23 6.81 0.15
CA GLY A 137 -2.55 6.32 -1.20
C GLY A 137 -3.37 7.33 -2.01
N VAL A 138 -4.46 6.87 -2.63
CA VAL A 138 -5.47 7.73 -3.29
C VAL A 138 -6.58 8.21 -2.32
N GLY A 139 -6.35 8.07 -1.02
CA GLY A 139 -7.08 8.70 0.09
C GLY A 139 -8.50 8.23 0.34
N ARG A 140 -8.89 7.04 -0.12
CA ARG A 140 -10.22 6.50 0.17
C ARG A 140 -10.44 6.21 1.68
N PRO A 141 -9.49 5.62 2.42
CA PRO A 141 -9.63 5.43 3.87
C PRO A 141 -9.80 6.75 4.63
N ALA A 142 -9.00 7.77 4.30
CA ALA A 142 -9.15 9.11 4.87
C ALA A 142 -10.56 9.68 4.69
N ARG A 143 -11.14 9.54 3.49
CA ARG A 143 -12.50 10.02 3.19
C ARG A 143 -13.59 9.21 3.91
N GLU A 144 -13.42 7.89 4.00
CA GLU A 144 -14.36 7.02 4.74
C GLU A 144 -14.33 7.36 6.23
N ILE A 145 -13.15 7.38 6.85
CA ILE A 145 -12.98 7.63 8.28
C ILE A 145 -13.47 9.04 8.65
N ALA A 146 -13.16 10.07 7.85
CA ALA A 146 -13.64 11.43 8.08
C ALA A 146 -15.16 11.54 7.96
N SER A 147 -15.77 10.80 7.03
CA SER A 147 -17.23 10.76 6.86
C SER A 147 -17.92 10.03 8.00
N PHE A 148 -17.33 8.92 8.46
CA PHE A 148 -17.87 8.10 9.54
C PHE A 148 -17.78 8.77 10.91
N THR A 149 -16.65 9.40 11.21
CA THR A 149 -16.37 9.94 12.57
C THR A 149 -16.61 11.44 12.71
N GLY A 150 -16.62 12.20 11.61
CA GLY A 150 -16.64 13.66 11.66
C GLY A 150 -15.31 14.30 12.04
N CYS A 151 -14.20 13.54 12.07
CA CYS A 151 -12.87 14.09 12.28
C CYS A 151 -12.35 14.86 11.04
N LYS A 152 -11.21 15.52 11.21
CA LYS A 152 -10.39 16.03 10.12
C LYS A 152 -9.23 15.08 9.88
N VAL A 153 -8.97 14.71 8.64
CA VAL A 153 -7.85 13.84 8.27
C VAL A 153 -6.86 14.60 7.40
N VAL A 154 -5.59 14.57 7.78
CA VAL A 154 -4.46 15.01 6.95
C VAL A 154 -3.78 13.75 6.42
N GLY A 155 -3.78 13.52 5.11
CA GLY A 155 -3.07 12.41 4.49
C GLY A 155 -1.67 12.80 4.05
N LEU A 156 -0.67 11.99 4.40
CA LEU A 156 0.72 12.13 3.96
C LEU A 156 1.05 11.02 2.97
N ASN A 157 1.59 11.38 1.81
CA ASN A 157 2.07 10.40 0.83
C ASN A 157 3.21 11.00 -0.02
N ASN A 158 4.21 10.20 -0.38
CA ASN A 158 5.37 10.69 -1.15
C ASN A 158 5.12 10.70 -2.67
N ASN A 159 4.23 9.83 -3.15
CA ASN A 159 3.96 9.64 -4.56
C ASN A 159 3.10 10.80 -5.12
N SER A 160 3.68 11.60 -6.01
CA SER A 160 3.04 12.77 -6.61
C SER A 160 1.82 12.42 -7.46
N TYR A 161 1.83 11.26 -8.13
CA TYR A 161 0.70 10.81 -8.92
C TYR A 161 -0.52 10.54 -8.04
N GLN A 162 -0.37 9.75 -6.99
CA GLN A 162 -1.43 9.46 -6.02
C GLN A 162 -1.93 10.73 -5.31
N ILE A 163 -1.03 11.66 -4.97
CA ILE A 163 -1.40 12.99 -4.44
C ILE A 163 -2.30 13.75 -5.43
N SER A 164 -1.98 13.74 -6.73
CA SER A 164 -2.83 14.39 -7.73
C SER A 164 -4.23 13.73 -7.82
N ARG A 165 -4.28 12.40 -7.76
CA ARG A 165 -5.53 11.62 -7.80
C ARG A 165 -6.41 11.89 -6.59
N VAL A 166 -5.85 11.87 -5.39
CA VAL A 166 -6.63 12.10 -4.16
C VAL A 166 -7.19 13.51 -4.10
N ILE A 167 -6.46 14.53 -4.55
CA ILE A 167 -6.95 15.91 -4.64
C ILE A 167 -8.15 15.98 -5.60
N ALA A 168 -8.09 15.29 -6.74
CA ALA A 168 -9.20 15.23 -7.69
C ALA A 168 -10.44 14.54 -7.09
N TYR A 169 -10.26 13.45 -6.34
CA TYR A 169 -11.37 12.76 -5.66
C TYR A 169 -11.98 13.55 -4.52
N ALA A 170 -11.17 14.14 -3.65
CA ALA A 170 -11.64 14.93 -2.51
C ALA A 170 -12.51 16.12 -2.93
N ARG A 171 -12.18 16.76 -4.07
CA ARG A 171 -12.99 17.84 -4.66
C ARG A 171 -14.38 17.37 -5.10
N LYS A 172 -14.49 16.15 -5.64
CA LYS A 172 -15.77 15.59 -6.13
C LYS A 172 -16.74 15.24 -5.00
N GLU A 173 -16.21 14.78 -3.86
CA GLU A 173 -17.02 14.32 -2.73
C GLU A 173 -17.41 15.45 -1.77
N ILE A 174 -16.99 16.71 -2.04
CA ILE A 174 -17.28 17.90 -1.20
C ILE A 174 -16.78 17.69 0.26
N LEU A 175 -15.71 16.90 0.43
CA LEU A 175 -15.08 16.65 1.72
C LEU A 175 -13.83 17.51 1.94
N ALA A 176 -13.55 18.48 1.07
CA ALA A 176 -12.34 19.29 1.10
C ALA A 176 -12.14 20.06 2.43
N ASP A 177 -13.22 20.34 3.18
CA ASP A 177 -13.14 20.99 4.50
C ASP A 177 -12.77 20.03 5.64
N ARG A 178 -12.79 18.71 5.37
CA ARG A 178 -12.49 17.64 6.33
C ARG A 178 -11.23 16.85 6.00
N VAL A 179 -10.86 16.74 4.73
CA VAL A 179 -9.67 16.02 4.30
C VAL A 179 -8.71 16.93 3.55
N SER A 180 -7.43 16.88 3.92
CA SER A 180 -6.34 17.52 3.19
C SER A 180 -5.21 16.52 2.95
N PHE A 181 -4.39 16.77 1.93
CA PHE A 181 -3.34 15.85 1.51
C PHE A 181 -2.04 16.63 1.29
N VAL A 182 -0.95 16.09 1.82
CA VAL A 182 0.39 16.68 1.79
C VAL A 182 1.32 15.69 1.12
N GLN A 183 2.06 16.17 0.12
CA GLN A 183 3.14 15.39 -0.45
C GLN A 183 4.35 15.43 0.49
N GLY A 184 4.89 14.28 0.87
CA GLY A 184 6.09 14.21 1.71
C GLY A 184 6.52 12.79 2.04
N ASP A 185 7.78 12.66 2.45
CA ASP A 185 8.35 11.41 2.95
C ASP A 185 8.00 11.22 4.42
N PHE A 186 7.37 10.10 4.75
CA PHE A 186 6.99 9.77 6.11
C PHE A 186 8.18 9.52 7.06
N MET A 187 9.39 9.29 6.54
CA MET A 187 10.62 9.21 7.33
C MET A 187 11.10 10.60 7.79
N HIS A 188 10.56 11.65 7.17
CA HIS A 188 10.91 13.05 7.40
C HIS A 188 9.65 13.93 7.37
N MET A 189 8.77 13.76 8.34
CA MET A 189 7.49 14.48 8.40
C MET A 189 7.70 15.97 8.71
N ASP A 190 7.36 16.87 7.78
CA ASP A 190 7.39 18.33 8.00
C ASP A 190 6.13 18.82 8.73
N PHE A 191 5.87 18.24 9.90
CA PHE A 191 4.82 18.67 10.83
C PHE A 191 5.46 19.05 12.17
N PRO A 192 4.92 20.07 12.88
CA PRO A 192 5.32 20.36 14.24
C PRO A 192 5.10 19.15 15.17
N GLU A 193 5.85 19.10 16.27
CA GLU A 193 5.61 18.10 17.30
C GLU A 193 4.23 18.28 17.93
N ASN A 194 3.62 17.20 18.42
CA ASN A 194 2.34 17.26 19.14
C ASN A 194 1.20 17.94 18.36
N THR A 195 1.13 17.68 17.05
CA THR A 195 0.13 18.28 16.14
C THR A 195 -1.17 17.48 16.10
N PHE A 196 -1.09 16.15 16.05
CA PHE A 196 -2.24 15.28 15.77
C PHE A 196 -2.81 14.63 17.03
N ASP A 197 -4.13 14.51 17.10
CA ASP A 197 -4.84 13.84 18.21
C ASP A 197 -4.75 12.32 18.12
N ALA A 198 -4.76 11.79 16.90
CA ALA A 198 -4.53 10.38 16.57
C ALA A 198 -3.75 10.27 15.25
N VAL A 199 -3.02 9.17 15.08
CA VAL A 199 -2.34 8.83 13.82
C VAL A 199 -2.74 7.42 13.44
N TYR A 200 -2.89 7.15 12.14
CA TYR A 200 -2.97 5.79 11.65
C TYR A 200 -2.11 5.55 10.42
N ALA A 201 -1.74 4.30 10.21
CA ALA A 201 -1.10 3.81 9.00
C ALA A 201 -1.76 2.49 8.58
N ILE A 202 -2.32 2.43 7.38
CA ILE A 202 -2.93 1.21 6.85
C ILE A 202 -1.98 0.66 5.80
N GLU A 203 -1.26 -0.41 6.13
CA GLU A 203 -0.43 -1.19 5.20
C GLU A 203 0.68 -0.38 4.50
N ALA A 204 1.08 0.77 5.06
CA ALA A 204 2.05 1.67 4.43
C ALA A 204 3.46 1.59 5.02
N THR A 205 3.59 1.36 6.34
CA THR A 205 4.88 1.46 7.05
C THR A 205 5.86 0.34 6.70
N VAL A 206 5.39 -0.76 6.12
CA VAL A 206 6.22 -1.81 5.52
C VAL A 206 7.18 -1.29 4.43
N HIS A 207 6.83 -0.18 3.77
CA HIS A 207 7.69 0.45 2.76
C HIS A 207 8.81 1.29 3.38
N ALA A 208 8.78 1.55 4.69
CA ALA A 208 9.83 2.28 5.37
C ALA A 208 11.12 1.45 5.47
N PRO A 209 12.30 2.05 5.34
CA PRO A 209 13.57 1.34 5.52
C PRO A 209 13.82 0.93 6.98
N SER A 210 13.13 1.56 7.94
CA SER A 210 13.19 1.28 9.37
C SER A 210 11.85 1.54 10.04
N LEU A 211 11.25 0.48 10.63
CA LEU A 211 10.00 0.59 11.40
C LEU A 211 10.17 1.48 12.63
N GLU A 212 11.27 1.35 13.36
CA GLU A 212 11.54 2.20 14.53
C GLU A 212 11.66 3.67 14.11
N GLY A 213 12.31 3.94 12.97
CA GLY A 213 12.48 5.29 12.44
C GLY A 213 11.14 5.95 12.10
N ILE A 214 10.27 5.26 11.37
CA ILE A 214 8.94 5.80 11.03
C ILE A 214 8.06 5.94 12.27
N TYR A 215 8.05 4.96 13.17
CA TYR A 215 7.29 5.05 14.41
C TYR A 215 7.78 6.20 15.30
N SER A 216 9.09 6.51 15.29
CA SER A 216 9.63 7.67 16.01
C SER A 216 9.13 9.00 15.44
N GLN A 217 9.01 9.12 14.11
CA GLN A 217 8.38 10.30 13.49
C GLN A 217 6.90 10.42 13.87
N ILE A 218 6.17 9.30 13.85
CA ILE A 218 4.76 9.26 14.27
C ILE A 218 4.60 9.67 15.74
N LEU A 219 5.46 9.16 16.63
CA LEU A 219 5.47 9.55 18.05
C LEU A 219 5.69 11.05 18.20
N ARG A 220 6.64 11.63 17.44
CA ARG A 220 6.97 13.05 17.51
C ARG A 220 5.76 13.93 17.17
N VAL A 221 5.06 13.65 16.07
CA VAL A 221 3.93 14.47 15.59
C VAL A 221 2.63 14.22 16.34
N LEU A 222 2.50 13.09 17.05
CA LEU A 222 1.33 12.78 17.87
C LEU A 222 1.35 13.56 19.19
N LYS A 223 0.20 14.06 19.65
CA LYS A 223 0.05 14.74 20.95
C LYS A 223 0.30 13.78 22.13
N PRO A 224 0.79 14.27 23.29
CA PRO A 224 0.89 13.44 24.49
C PRO A 224 -0.47 12.81 24.83
N GLY A 225 -0.47 11.50 25.10
CA GLY A 225 -1.70 10.73 25.33
C GLY A 225 -2.51 10.38 24.08
N GLY A 226 -2.09 10.82 22.89
CA GLY A 226 -2.70 10.44 21.62
C GLY A 226 -2.45 8.98 21.25
N THR A 227 -3.25 8.45 20.33
CA THR A 227 -3.23 7.05 19.89
C THR A 227 -2.66 6.89 18.48
N PHE A 228 -1.96 5.77 18.27
CA PHE A 228 -1.45 5.32 16.98
C PHE A 228 -2.02 3.93 16.66
N GLY A 229 -2.67 3.79 15.51
CA GLY A 229 -3.14 2.50 14.99
C GLY A 229 -2.44 2.12 13.71
N VAL A 230 -1.96 0.88 13.60
CA VAL A 230 -1.35 0.40 12.36
C VAL A 230 -1.85 -0.99 12.01
N PHE A 231 -2.14 -1.20 10.72
CA PHE A 231 -2.18 -2.53 10.11
C PHE A 231 -0.85 -2.74 9.39
N GLU A 232 0.00 -3.58 9.96
CA GLU A 232 1.37 -3.79 9.48
C GLU A 232 1.48 -5.10 8.69
N TRP A 233 2.32 -5.06 7.66
CA TRP A 233 2.76 -6.26 6.97
C TRP A 233 3.98 -6.84 7.67
N VAL A 234 3.85 -8.07 8.16
CA VAL A 234 4.93 -8.75 8.88
C VAL A 234 5.02 -10.22 8.51
N MET A 235 6.24 -10.75 8.54
CA MET A 235 6.48 -12.19 8.51
C MET A 235 6.07 -12.80 9.86
N THR A 236 5.32 -13.90 9.82
CA THR A 236 4.88 -14.59 11.03
C THR A 236 5.99 -15.50 11.57
N ASP A 237 5.77 -16.04 12.77
CA ASP A 237 6.68 -17.00 13.40
C ASP A 237 6.74 -18.36 12.65
N LYS A 238 5.88 -18.59 11.63
CA LYS A 238 5.94 -19.76 10.74
C LYS A 238 6.93 -19.60 9.59
N TYR A 239 7.31 -18.37 9.26
CA TYR A 239 8.32 -18.13 8.24
C TYR A 239 9.67 -18.66 8.69
N ASP A 240 10.39 -19.27 7.76
CA ASP A 240 11.71 -19.87 8.01
C ASP A 240 12.61 -19.50 6.83
N ASP A 241 13.58 -18.63 7.10
CA ASP A 241 14.52 -18.13 6.09
C ASP A 241 15.42 -19.25 5.54
N SER A 242 15.57 -20.38 6.23
CA SER A 242 16.35 -21.52 5.74
C SER A 242 15.60 -22.31 4.65
N ASN A 243 14.26 -22.25 4.63
CA ASN A 243 13.42 -22.95 3.68
C ASN A 243 13.36 -22.21 2.33
N PRO A 244 13.84 -22.81 1.22
CA PRO A 244 13.84 -22.17 -0.10
C PRO A 244 12.45 -21.73 -0.58
N ARG A 245 11.39 -22.51 -0.27
CA ARG A 245 10.01 -22.19 -0.65
C ARG A 245 9.50 -20.96 0.10
N HIS A 246 9.81 -20.84 1.38
CA HIS A 246 9.41 -19.67 2.17
C HIS A 246 10.10 -18.41 1.62
N ARG A 247 11.40 -18.49 1.32
CA ARG A 247 12.13 -17.38 0.69
C ARG A 247 11.54 -16.99 -0.67
N GLU A 248 11.24 -17.96 -1.53
CA GLU A 248 10.61 -17.72 -2.82
C GLU A 248 9.28 -16.97 -2.68
N ILE A 249 8.40 -17.44 -1.78
CA ILE A 249 7.11 -16.79 -1.52
C ILE A 249 7.31 -15.37 -0.99
N ARG A 250 8.19 -15.16 -0.01
CA ARG A 250 8.49 -13.84 0.55
C ARG A 250 9.00 -12.87 -0.54
N LEU A 251 9.95 -13.31 -1.36
CA LEU A 251 10.48 -12.50 -2.46
C LEU A 251 9.43 -12.18 -3.51
N GLY A 252 8.55 -13.14 -3.83
CA GLY A 252 7.44 -12.93 -4.74
C GLY A 252 6.45 -11.89 -4.24
N ILE A 253 6.17 -11.87 -2.93
CA ILE A 253 5.39 -10.81 -2.28
C ILE A 253 6.14 -9.47 -2.36
N GLU A 254 7.40 -9.44 -1.93
CA GLU A 254 8.20 -8.20 -1.92
C GLU A 254 8.32 -7.55 -3.31
N ARG A 255 8.52 -8.36 -4.35
CA ARG A 255 8.55 -7.94 -5.74
C ARG A 255 7.17 -7.58 -6.28
N GLY A 256 6.13 -8.31 -5.87
CA GLY A 256 4.76 -8.07 -6.30
C GLY A 256 4.19 -6.76 -5.78
N ASP A 257 4.67 -6.32 -4.62
CA ASP A 257 4.08 -5.21 -3.85
C ASP A 257 5.05 -4.04 -3.61
N GLY A 258 6.24 -4.05 -4.22
CA GLY A 258 7.21 -2.96 -4.08
C GLY A 258 7.77 -2.79 -2.66
N ILE A 259 7.87 -3.89 -1.90
CA ILE A 259 8.34 -3.90 -0.52
C ILE A 259 9.83 -4.24 -0.49
N ALA A 260 10.66 -3.36 0.07
CA ALA A 260 12.11 -3.58 0.10
C ALA A 260 12.50 -4.86 0.85
N ASN A 261 11.90 -5.06 2.03
CA ASN A 261 12.06 -6.24 2.88
C ASN A 261 10.98 -6.27 3.98
N MET A 262 10.16 -7.31 4.05
CA MET A 262 9.22 -7.49 5.15
C MET A 262 9.95 -7.87 6.45
N ALA A 263 9.58 -7.21 7.55
CA ALA A 263 10.15 -7.47 8.86
C ALA A 263 9.42 -8.65 9.56
N PRO A 264 10.11 -9.40 10.42
CA PRO A 264 9.44 -10.32 11.35
C PRO A 264 8.49 -9.57 12.29
N ARG A 265 7.37 -10.18 12.65
CA ARG A 265 6.39 -9.62 13.62
C ARG A 265 7.05 -9.09 14.88
N ARG A 266 7.98 -9.86 15.46
CA ARG A 266 8.72 -9.45 16.67
C ARG A 266 9.46 -8.12 16.51
N GLU A 267 10.02 -7.85 15.33
CA GLU A 267 10.78 -6.63 15.06
C GLU A 267 9.84 -5.43 15.00
N ALA A 268 8.65 -5.56 14.41
CA ALA A 268 7.64 -4.50 14.42
C ALA A 268 7.18 -4.15 15.85
N VAL A 269 6.98 -5.17 16.69
CA VAL A 269 6.58 -5.00 18.11
C VAL A 269 7.70 -4.41 18.97
N GLU A 270 8.95 -4.76 18.67
CA GLU A 270 10.12 -4.15 19.34
C GLU A 270 10.31 -2.71 18.87
N ALA A 271 10.18 -2.44 17.58
CA ALA A 271 10.31 -1.11 16.98
C ALA A 271 9.29 -0.11 17.55
N ILE A 272 8.02 -0.50 17.71
CA ILE A 272 7.00 0.41 18.26
C ILE A 272 7.30 0.78 19.72
N LYS A 273 7.82 -0.16 20.51
CA LYS A 273 8.24 0.07 21.89
C LYS A 273 9.53 0.89 21.96
N ALA A 274 10.50 0.59 21.11
CA ALA A 274 11.77 1.30 21.01
C ALA A 274 11.59 2.78 20.62
N ALA A 275 10.63 3.05 19.73
CA ALA A 275 10.21 4.41 19.39
C ALA A 275 9.60 5.18 20.58
N GLY A 276 9.27 4.53 21.69
CA GLY A 276 8.77 5.18 22.91
C GLY A 276 7.26 5.08 23.12
N PHE A 277 6.54 4.29 22.31
CA PHE A 277 5.12 4.05 22.54
C PHE A 277 4.86 3.05 23.67
N ILE A 278 3.71 3.22 24.32
CA ILE A 278 3.09 2.19 25.15
C ILE A 278 2.20 1.36 24.22
N LEU A 279 2.59 0.10 23.96
CA LEU A 279 1.76 -0.82 23.18
C LEU A 279 0.59 -1.31 24.05
N GLU A 280 -0.64 -0.96 23.68
CA GLU A 280 -1.84 -1.29 24.46
C GLU A 280 -2.54 -2.56 23.95
N HIS A 281 -2.52 -2.80 22.64
CA HIS A 281 -3.13 -3.99 22.02
C HIS A 281 -2.38 -4.39 20.76
N GLU A 282 -2.22 -5.69 20.55
CA GLU A 282 -1.72 -6.25 19.29
C GLU A 282 -2.51 -7.50 18.91
N GLU A 283 -2.76 -7.69 17.62
CA GLU A 283 -3.51 -8.83 17.12
C GLU A 283 -3.27 -9.08 15.63
N ASP A 284 -3.04 -10.33 15.25
CA ASP A 284 -3.09 -10.73 13.85
C ASP A 284 -4.54 -10.97 13.40
N LEU A 285 -5.14 -9.98 12.76
CA LEU A 285 -6.52 -10.06 12.31
C LEU A 285 -6.71 -11.12 11.20
N ALA A 286 -5.68 -11.44 10.43
CA ALA A 286 -5.74 -12.45 9.37
C ALA A 286 -6.00 -13.86 9.89
N THR A 287 -5.74 -14.11 11.18
CA THR A 287 -5.89 -15.43 11.82
C THR A 287 -7.26 -15.67 12.43
N ARG A 288 -8.13 -14.66 12.47
CA ARG A 288 -9.49 -14.84 12.99
C ARG A 288 -10.26 -15.85 12.13
N PRO A 289 -11.13 -16.69 12.73
CA PRO A 289 -11.72 -17.85 12.07
C PRO A 289 -12.89 -17.46 11.14
N ASP A 290 -12.63 -16.61 10.15
CA ASP A 290 -13.61 -16.22 9.15
C ASP A 290 -13.85 -17.35 8.15
N THR A 291 -15.10 -17.49 7.71
CA THR A 291 -15.48 -18.49 6.70
C THR A 291 -14.87 -18.17 5.33
N ILE A 292 -14.75 -16.88 5.01
CA ILE A 292 -14.16 -16.40 3.76
C ILE A 292 -12.77 -15.85 4.09
N PRO A 293 -11.69 -16.39 3.49
CA PRO A 293 -10.35 -15.89 3.74
C PRO A 293 -10.18 -14.47 3.19
N TRP A 294 -9.38 -13.65 3.87
CA TRP A 294 -9.06 -12.28 3.46
C TRP A 294 -8.41 -12.21 2.07
N TYR A 295 -7.68 -13.25 1.65
CA TYR A 295 -7.06 -13.35 0.33
C TYR A 295 -8.01 -13.87 -0.76
N SER A 296 -9.29 -14.15 -0.42
CA SER A 296 -10.26 -14.68 -1.38
C SER A 296 -10.37 -13.86 -2.67
N PRO A 297 -10.33 -12.49 -2.64
CA PRO A 297 -10.44 -11.72 -3.86
C PRO A 297 -9.24 -11.87 -4.78
N LEU A 298 -8.09 -12.39 -4.33
CA LEU A 298 -6.90 -12.66 -5.16
C LEU A 298 -6.81 -14.11 -5.62
N SER A 299 -7.48 -15.02 -4.92
CA SER A 299 -7.30 -16.47 -5.09
C SER A 299 -7.79 -17.04 -6.43
N GLY A 300 -8.74 -16.37 -7.08
CA GLY A 300 -9.47 -16.93 -8.23
C GLY A 300 -10.31 -18.16 -7.90
N GLU A 301 -10.50 -18.50 -6.62
CA GLU A 301 -11.26 -19.67 -6.19
C GLU A 301 -12.77 -19.41 -6.25
N LEU A 302 -13.45 -20.10 -7.17
CA LEU A 302 -14.89 -19.91 -7.44
C LEU A 302 -15.80 -20.22 -6.24
N LYS A 303 -15.33 -20.98 -5.25
CA LYS A 303 -16.12 -21.35 -4.07
C LYS A 303 -16.42 -20.17 -3.13
N TYR A 304 -15.70 -19.05 -3.26
CA TYR A 304 -15.92 -17.85 -2.44
C TYR A 304 -16.77 -16.79 -3.15
N VAL A 305 -17.21 -17.06 -4.39
CA VAL A 305 -18.00 -16.12 -5.21
C VAL A 305 -19.45 -16.10 -4.73
N ASN A 306 -19.97 -14.91 -4.41
CA ASN A 306 -21.34 -14.73 -3.92
C ASN A 306 -22.31 -14.19 -4.98
N ASN A 307 -21.81 -13.58 -6.07
CA ASN A 307 -22.65 -13.01 -7.13
C ASN A 307 -21.97 -13.04 -8.51
N LEU A 308 -22.73 -12.71 -9.56
CA LEU A 308 -22.24 -12.72 -10.94
C LEU A 308 -21.09 -11.73 -11.20
N TRP A 309 -21.03 -10.61 -10.48
CA TRP A 309 -19.93 -9.65 -10.65
C TRP A 309 -18.62 -10.18 -10.07
N GLU A 310 -18.70 -10.79 -8.88
CA GLU A 310 -17.57 -11.50 -8.26
C GLU A 310 -17.12 -12.70 -9.10
N LEU A 311 -18.02 -13.34 -9.84
CA LEU A 311 -17.65 -14.41 -10.77
C LEU A 311 -16.71 -13.90 -11.86
N PHE A 312 -17.02 -12.77 -12.49
CA PHE A 312 -16.14 -12.16 -13.49
C PHE A 312 -14.78 -11.75 -12.89
N GLY A 313 -14.80 -11.18 -11.68
CA GLY A 313 -13.58 -10.85 -10.93
C GLY A 313 -12.71 -12.09 -10.65
N ALA A 314 -13.31 -13.17 -10.13
CA ALA A 314 -12.62 -14.41 -9.83
C ALA A 314 -12.07 -15.08 -11.10
N LEU A 315 -12.86 -15.11 -12.19
CA LEU A 315 -12.43 -15.65 -13.48
C LEU A 315 -11.21 -14.90 -14.04
N ARG A 316 -11.20 -13.56 -13.93
CA ARG A 316 -10.05 -12.72 -14.34
C ARG A 316 -8.77 -13.10 -13.60
N LEU A 317 -8.87 -13.56 -12.36
CA LEU A 317 -7.74 -13.90 -11.50
C LEU A 317 -7.31 -15.37 -11.58
N THR A 318 -8.08 -16.21 -12.27
CA THR A 318 -7.59 -17.56 -12.60
C THR A 318 -6.36 -17.49 -13.50
N LYS A 319 -5.53 -18.54 -13.50
CA LYS A 319 -4.37 -18.64 -14.40
C LYS A 319 -4.75 -18.40 -15.86
N VAL A 320 -5.87 -18.97 -16.31
CA VAL A 320 -6.40 -18.78 -17.67
C VAL A 320 -6.79 -17.31 -17.89
N GLY A 321 -7.57 -16.72 -16.98
CA GLY A 321 -8.00 -15.33 -17.07
C GLY A 321 -6.83 -14.35 -17.13
N ARG A 322 -5.82 -14.52 -16.26
CA ARG A 322 -4.60 -13.68 -16.25
C ARG A 322 -3.79 -13.84 -17.53
N THR A 323 -3.61 -15.08 -18.03
CA THR A 323 -2.93 -15.32 -19.31
C THR A 323 -3.68 -14.68 -20.48
N THR A 324 -5.01 -14.81 -20.54
CA THR A 324 -5.83 -14.17 -21.57
C THR A 324 -5.69 -12.64 -21.51
N MET A 325 -5.78 -12.06 -20.32
CA MET A 325 -5.61 -10.62 -20.12
C MET A 325 -4.22 -10.14 -20.54
N GLN A 326 -3.16 -10.91 -20.24
CA GLN A 326 -1.79 -10.59 -20.63
C GLN A 326 -1.65 -10.51 -22.17
N TYR A 327 -2.20 -11.48 -22.92
CA TYR A 327 -2.17 -11.43 -24.38
C TYR A 327 -3.03 -10.31 -24.95
N PHE A 328 -4.18 -10.02 -24.32
CA PHE A 328 -5.01 -8.89 -24.70
C PHE A 328 -4.27 -7.56 -24.54
N LEU A 329 -3.61 -7.33 -23.40
CA LEU A 329 -2.80 -6.13 -23.15
C LEU A 329 -1.62 -6.03 -24.14
N LYS A 330 -0.92 -7.14 -24.44
CA LYS A 330 0.12 -7.16 -25.49
C LYS A 330 -0.44 -6.77 -26.86
N GLY A 331 -1.66 -7.18 -27.17
CA GLY A 331 -2.37 -6.76 -28.38
C GLY A 331 -2.62 -5.25 -28.40
N LEU A 332 -3.09 -4.68 -27.28
CA LEU A 332 -3.31 -3.24 -27.14
C LEU A 332 -2.01 -2.42 -27.23
N GLU A 333 -0.92 -2.93 -26.67
CA GLU A 333 0.43 -2.34 -26.81
C GLU A 333 0.87 -2.33 -28.27
N LEU A 334 0.69 -3.44 -29.00
CA LEU A 334 1.07 -3.57 -30.41
C LEU A 334 0.39 -2.54 -31.31
N ILE A 335 -0.89 -2.24 -31.05
CA ILE A 335 -1.67 -1.23 -31.78
C ILE A 335 -1.61 0.17 -31.15
N ARG A 336 -0.77 0.37 -30.13
CA ARG A 336 -0.55 1.64 -29.42
C ARG A 336 -1.80 2.23 -28.75
N LEU A 337 -2.73 1.37 -28.33
CA LEU A 337 -3.85 1.77 -27.47
C LEU A 337 -3.51 1.69 -25.98
N ALA A 338 -2.57 0.82 -25.60
CA ALA A 338 -2.02 0.77 -24.25
C ALA A 338 -0.54 1.21 -24.23
N PRO A 339 -0.06 1.87 -23.16
CA PRO A 339 1.35 2.18 -22.97
C PRO A 339 2.22 0.93 -22.98
N SER A 340 3.42 1.03 -23.54
CA SER A 340 4.38 -0.07 -23.56
C SER A 340 4.80 -0.47 -22.14
N GLY A 341 4.69 -1.75 -21.80
CA GLY A 341 5.02 -2.29 -20.48
C GLY A 341 3.81 -2.57 -19.61
N THR A 342 2.61 -2.12 -20.00
CA THR A 342 1.36 -2.39 -19.27
C THR A 342 1.12 -3.90 -19.06
N ALA A 343 1.38 -4.72 -20.09
CA ALA A 343 1.21 -6.18 -20.01
C ALA A 343 2.24 -6.85 -19.09
N GLU A 344 3.42 -6.25 -18.95
CA GLU A 344 4.48 -6.71 -18.06
C GLU A 344 4.18 -6.33 -16.61
N THR A 345 3.78 -5.08 -16.36
CA THR A 345 3.26 -4.64 -15.05
C THR A 345 2.13 -5.54 -14.57
N ALA A 346 1.13 -5.83 -15.42
CA ALA A 346 0.02 -6.71 -15.07
C ALA A 346 0.49 -8.15 -14.77
N HIS A 347 1.57 -8.60 -15.41
CA HIS A 347 2.16 -9.91 -15.15
C HIS A 347 2.87 -9.95 -13.78
N GLU A 348 3.68 -8.93 -13.48
CA GLU A 348 4.37 -8.77 -12.19
C GLU A 348 3.37 -8.76 -11.02
N LEU A 349 2.31 -7.96 -11.11
CA LEU A 349 1.23 -7.94 -10.10
C LEU A 349 0.52 -9.29 -9.98
N GLY A 350 0.37 -10.02 -11.08
CA GLY A 350 -0.20 -11.36 -11.08
C GLY A 350 0.66 -12.39 -10.32
N LEU A 351 1.98 -12.30 -10.45
CA LEU A 351 2.93 -13.14 -9.71
C LEU A 351 2.96 -12.76 -8.21
N GLY A 352 2.85 -11.46 -7.91
CA GLY A 352 2.63 -10.96 -6.55
C GLY A 352 1.39 -11.56 -5.91
N ALA A 353 0.24 -11.47 -6.59
CA ALA A 353 -1.02 -12.06 -6.13
C ALA A 353 -0.94 -13.56 -5.84
N ASP A 354 -0.23 -14.33 -6.67
CA ASP A 354 -0.01 -15.76 -6.42
C ASP A 354 0.84 -16.00 -5.16
N SER A 355 1.87 -15.19 -4.95
CA SER A 355 2.74 -15.26 -3.78
C SER A 355 2.01 -14.85 -2.50
N LEU A 356 1.15 -13.82 -2.56
CA LEU A 356 0.26 -13.40 -1.47
C LEU A 356 -0.68 -14.54 -1.06
N VAL A 357 -1.35 -15.18 -2.03
CA VAL A 357 -2.27 -16.29 -1.76
C VAL A 357 -1.52 -17.50 -1.20
N ALA A 358 -0.33 -17.82 -1.71
CA ALA A 358 0.50 -18.90 -1.20
C ALA A 358 0.97 -18.63 0.24
N GLY A 359 1.52 -17.44 0.48
CA GLY A 359 1.98 -16.99 1.80
C GLY A 359 0.85 -16.96 2.82
N ALA A 360 -0.36 -16.56 2.42
CA ALA A 360 -1.53 -16.56 3.27
C ALA A 360 -2.02 -17.98 3.63
N LYS A 361 -2.03 -18.91 2.65
CA LYS A 361 -2.42 -20.31 2.88
C LYS A 361 -1.46 -21.05 3.79
N GLU A 362 -0.17 -20.75 3.68
CA GLU A 362 0.88 -21.31 4.54
C GLU A 362 0.99 -20.54 5.87
N GLY A 363 0.42 -19.34 5.95
CA GLY A 363 0.45 -18.46 7.11
C GLY A 363 1.84 -17.88 7.38
N LEU A 364 2.62 -17.62 6.33
CA LEU A 364 4.02 -17.14 6.41
C LEU A 364 4.12 -15.64 6.67
N PHE A 365 3.09 -14.87 6.29
CA PHE A 365 3.00 -13.44 6.54
C PHE A 365 1.55 -13.06 6.85
N THR A 366 1.36 -11.86 7.38
CA THR A 366 0.04 -11.22 7.50
C THR A 366 0.16 -9.77 7.01
N PRO A 367 -0.82 -9.26 6.23
CA PRO A 367 -0.84 -7.85 5.85
C PRO A 367 -1.53 -6.96 6.90
N MET A 368 -2.16 -7.57 7.90
CA MET A 368 -3.08 -6.90 8.80
C MET A 368 -2.78 -7.21 10.27
N TYR A 369 -1.50 -7.17 10.61
CA TYR A 369 -1.06 -7.20 12.01
C TYR A 369 -1.42 -5.89 12.67
N PHE A 370 -2.49 -5.90 13.46
CA PHE A 370 -2.99 -4.70 14.10
C PHE A 370 -2.19 -4.40 15.36
N MET A 371 -1.67 -3.19 15.48
CA MET A 371 -1.11 -2.66 16.71
C MET A 371 -1.82 -1.35 17.07
N LEU A 372 -2.28 -1.25 18.31
CA LEU A 372 -2.75 -0.02 18.94
C LEU A 372 -1.72 0.37 20.01
N ALA A 373 -1.17 1.57 19.84
CA ALA A 373 -0.17 2.11 20.72
C ALA A 373 -0.54 3.54 21.16
N LYS A 374 0.00 3.96 22.29
CA LYS A 374 -0.29 5.26 22.89
C LYS A 374 0.99 6.01 23.20
N LYS A 375 1.03 7.30 22.85
CA LYS A 375 2.13 8.17 23.26
C LYS A 375 2.02 8.43 24.77
N PRO A 376 3.10 8.28 25.56
CA PRO A 376 3.10 8.65 26.96
C PRO A 376 2.55 10.07 27.18
N ALA A 377 1.82 10.26 28.28
CA ALA A 377 1.16 11.54 28.58
C ALA A 377 2.09 12.58 29.24
N VAL A 378 3.34 12.21 29.52
CA VAL A 378 4.33 12.99 30.28
C VAL A 378 5.57 13.22 29.44
#